data_AF-A0A1Y4RFY9-F1
#
_entry.id   AF-A0A1Y4RFY9-F1
#
_cell.length_a   1.000
_cell.length_b   1.000
_cell.length_c   1.000
_cell.angle_alpha   90.00
_cell.angle_beta   90.00
_cell.angle_gamma   90.00
#
_symmetry.space_group_name_H-M   'P 1'
#
loop_
_entity.id
_entity.type
_entity.pdbx_description
1 polymer ?
#
loop_
_entity_poly.entity_id
_entity_poly.type
_entity_poly.pdbx_seq_one_letter_code
_entity_poly.pdbx_strand_id
1 'polypeptide(L)' 'MKNGQTELVDIDSVIIDPSKSREERINDFLAQIHDPYCFLCRGIKVRISFTGTGGTLEEKLTEYFRENSAF' A
#
# COMPACT_ATOMS: atom_id res chain seq x y z
N MET A 1 -1.89 -0.12 -29.52
CA MET A 1 -1.10 -0.50 -28.33
C MET A 1 -0.99 0.75 -27.47
N LYS A 2 -1.67 0.82 -26.32
CA LYS A 2 -1.50 1.93 -25.37
C LYS A 2 -0.22 1.65 -24.60
N ASN A 3 0.75 2.55 -24.67
CA ASN A 3 2.00 2.45 -23.91
C ASN A 3 1.62 2.53 -22.42
N GLY A 4 1.62 1.38 -21.73
CA GLY A 4 1.07 1.20 -20.39
C GLY A 4 1.91 1.83 -19.28
N GLN A 5 2.14 3.14 -19.36
CA GLN A 5 2.53 3.95 -18.22
C GLN A 5 1.23 4.29 -17.48
N THR A 6 0.76 3.40 -16.60
CA THR A 6 -0.17 3.83 -15.56
C THR A 6 0.56 4.89 -14.76
N GLU A 7 0.08 6.13 -14.81
CA GLU A 7 0.62 7.20 -13.97
C GLU A 7 0.51 6.75 -12.51
N LEU A 8 1.64 6.69 -11.82
CA LEU A 8 1.69 6.28 -10.43
C LEU A 8 0.99 7.34 -9.58
N VAL A 9 0.04 6.92 -8.75
CA VAL A 9 -0.67 7.81 -7.83
C VAL A 9 0.23 8.13 -6.65
N ASP A 10 0.26 9.40 -6.21
CA ASP A 10 0.93 9.76 -4.95
C ASP A 10 0.04 9.39 -3.77
N ILE A 11 0.55 8.58 -2.84
CA ILE A 11 -0.22 8.06 -1.71
C ILE A 11 -0.71 9.18 -0.79
N ASP A 12 -0.03 10.33 -0.76
CA ASP A 12 -0.48 11.52 0.00
C ASP A 12 -1.79 12.10 -0.56
N SER A 13 -2.18 11.77 -1.80
CA SER A 13 -3.46 12.17 -2.41
C SER A 13 -4.63 11.25 -2.09
N VAL A 14 -4.36 10.06 -1.52
CA VAL A 14 -5.40 9.07 -1.22
C VAL A 14 -6.07 9.41 0.11
N ILE A 15 -7.40 9.47 0.09
CA ILE A 15 -8.20 9.83 1.26
C ILE A 15 -8.93 8.58 1.77
N ILE A 16 -8.73 8.27 3.04
CA ILE A 16 -9.47 7.21 3.74
C ILE A 16 -10.58 7.85 4.56
N ASP A 17 -11.83 7.49 4.25
CA ASP A 17 -13.00 7.91 5.04
C ASP A 17 -13.21 6.94 6.22
N PRO A 18 -12.95 7.36 7.47
CA PRO A 18 -13.06 6.48 8.63
C PRO A 18 -14.51 6.15 9.01
N SER A 19 -15.50 6.84 8.45
CA SER A 19 -16.92 6.58 8.72
C SER A 19 -17.46 5.35 8.00
N LYS A 20 -16.75 4.89 6.95
CA LYS A 20 -17.14 3.72 6.13
C LYS A 20 -16.76 2.39 6.76
N SER A 21 -17.44 1.33 6.35
CA SER A 21 -17.06 -0.03 6.75
C SER A 21 -15.63 -0.37 6.28
N ARG A 22 -15.01 -1.39 6.90
CA ARG A 22 -13.67 -1.82 6.51
C ARG A 22 -13.59 -2.19 5.03
N GLU A 23 -14.59 -2.91 4.53
CA GLU A 23 -14.62 -3.38 3.14
C GLU A 23 -14.74 -2.22 2.15
N GLU A 24 -15.63 -1.26 2.43
CA GLU A 24 -15.78 -0.05 1.62
C GLU A 24 -14.50 0.79 1.61
N ARG A 25 -13.83 0.95 2.76
CA ARG A 25 -12.54 1.65 2.82
C ARG A 25 -11.47 1.00 1.97
N ILE A 26 -11.41 -0.34 1.94
CA ILE A 26 -10.46 -1.08 1.11
C ILE A 26 -10.78 -0.87 -0.37
N ASN A 27 -12.06 -0.99 -0.76
CA ASN A 27 -12.48 -0.81 -2.15
C ASN A 27 -12.22 0.62 -2.63
N ASP A 28 -12.55 1.62 -1.82
CA ASP A 28 -12.27 3.03 -2.14
C ASP A 28 -10.77 3.31 -2.25
N PHE A 29 -9.96 2.73 -1.35
CA PHE A 29 -8.50 2.84 -1.41
C PHE A 29 -7.97 2.27 -2.73
N LEU A 30 -8.39 1.05 -3.09
CA LEU A 30 -7.97 0.39 -4.34
C LEU A 30 -8.41 1.17 -5.58
N ALA A 31 -9.61 1.76 -5.55
CA ALA A 31 -10.10 2.60 -6.62
C ALA A 31 -9.28 3.88 -6.79
N GLN A 32 -8.81 4.49 -5.70
CA GLN A 32 -7.99 5.71 -5.70
C GLN A 32 -6.52 5.44 -6.07
N ILE A 33 -5.89 4.42 -5.50
CA ILE A 33 -4.45 4.16 -5.68
C ILE A 33 -4.13 3.42 -6.99
N HIS A 34 -5.12 2.70 -7.55
CA HIS A 34 -5.03 1.82 -8.72
C HIS A 34 -4.08 0.61 -8.55
N ASP A 35 -2.80 0.86 -8.26
CA ASP A 35 -1.78 -0.16 -8.00
C ASP A 35 -1.21 0.01 -6.59
N PRO A 36 -1.72 -0.73 -5.59
CA PRO A 36 -1.24 -0.62 -4.21
C PRO A 36 0.21 -1.12 -4.03
N TYR A 37 0.80 -1.76 -5.06
CA TYR A 37 2.18 -2.24 -5.04
C TYR A 37 3.15 -1.29 -5.75
N CYS A 38 2.67 -0.37 -6.59
CA CYS A 38 3.49 0.63 -7.27
C CYS A 38 2.83 2.01 -7.20
N PHE A 39 3.38 2.91 -6.39
CA PHE A 39 2.86 4.26 -6.18
C PHE A 39 3.98 5.28 -5.93
N LEU A 40 3.63 6.56 -5.82
CA LEU A 40 4.54 7.64 -5.42
C LEU A 40 4.34 7.98 -3.94
N CYS A 41 5.41 8.34 -3.25
CA CYS A 41 5.36 8.96 -1.94
C CYS A 41 6.17 10.25 -2.02
N ARG A 42 5.49 11.39 -2.16
CA ARG A 42 6.11 12.71 -2.35
C ARG A 42 7.11 12.73 -3.50
N GLY A 43 6.70 12.17 -4.64
CA GLY A 43 7.53 12.05 -5.85
C GLY A 43 8.56 10.92 -5.83
N ILE A 44 8.70 10.15 -4.74
CA ILE A 44 9.56 8.97 -4.68
C ILE A 44 8.76 7.74 -5.15
N LYS A 45 9.25 7.03 -6.16
CA LYS A 45 8.64 5.78 -6.62
C LYS A 45 8.85 4.65 -5.60
N VAL A 46 7.76 4.14 -5.05
CA VAL A 46 7.73 2.98 -4.15
C VAL A 46 7.24 1.77 -4.94
N ARG A 47 7.96 0.65 -4.81
CA ARG A 47 7.52 -0.66 -5.29
C ARG A 47 7.57 -1.65 -4.14
N ILE A 48 6.44 -2.28 -3.86
CA ILE A 48 6.32 -3.37 -2.90
C ILE A 48 6.42 -4.69 -3.69
N SER A 49 7.19 -5.64 -3.17
CA SER A 49 7.34 -6.97 -3.77
C SER A 49 7.61 -7.97 -2.66
N PHE A 50 7.02 -9.16 -2.79
CA PHE A 50 7.22 -10.25 -1.85
C PHE A 50 8.11 -11.31 -2.49
N THR A 51 9.07 -11.81 -1.73
CA THR A 51 9.86 -12.97 -2.16
C THR A 51 8.99 -14.22 -2.00
N GLY A 52 9.02 -15.12 -2.99
CA GLY A 52 8.32 -16.42 -2.89
C GLY A 52 8.95 -17.37 -1.86
N THR A 53 10.08 -16.97 -1.27
CA THR A 53 10.79 -17.66 -0.20
C THR A 53 10.96 -16.70 0.98
N GLY A 54 10.42 -17.08 2.14
CA GLY A 54 10.41 -16.23 3.35
C GLY A 54 9.09 -16.34 4.12
N GLY A 55 8.99 -15.59 5.22
CA GLY A 55 7.75 -15.43 5.97
C GLY A 55 6.78 -14.44 5.31
N THR A 56 5.51 -14.50 5.67
CA THR A 56 4.46 -13.62 5.13
C THR A 56 4.68 -12.15 5.51
N LEU A 57 4.02 -11.22 4.82
CA LEU A 57 4.04 -9.81 5.21
C LEU A 57 3.53 -9.63 6.65
N GLU A 58 2.49 -10.37 7.03
CA GLU A 58 1.92 -10.35 8.36
C GLU A 58 2.93 -10.81 9.42
N GLU A 59 3.70 -11.86 9.14
CA GLU A 59 4.77 -12.32 10.03
C GLU A 59 5.83 -11.23 10.20
N LYS A 60 6.22 -10.57 9.10
CA LYS A 60 7.22 -9.50 9.11
C LYS A 60 6.74 -8.22 9.80
N LEU A 61 5.49 -7.83 9.60
CA LEU A 61 4.89 -6.69 10.31
C LEU A 61 4.73 -7.00 11.81
N THR A 62 4.30 -8.21 12.15
CA THR A 62 4.20 -8.66 13.55
C THR A 62 5.56 -8.64 14.23
N GLU A 63 6.60 -9.12 13.56
CA GLU A 63 7.99 -9.07 14.02
C GLU A 63 8.46 -7.63 14.20
N TYR A 64 8.28 -6.77 13.19
CA TYR A 64 8.64 -5.34 13.26
C TYR A 64 7.95 -4.62 14.41
N PHE A 65 6.64 -4.80 14.59
CA PHE A 65 5.90 -4.16 15.68
C PHE A 65 6.29 -4.72 17.05
N ARG A 66 6.66 -6.00 17.16
CA ARG A 66 7.17 -6.59 18.40
C ARG A 66 8.56 -6.06 18.77
N GLU A 67 9.41 -5.84 17.78
CA GLU A 67 10.78 -5.36 17.97
C GLU A 67 10.86 -3.84 18.18
N ASN A 68 9.92 -3.10 17.59
CA ASN A 68 9.86 -1.63 17.69
C ASN A 68 8.77 -1.13 18.66
N SER A 69 8.07 -2.02 19.37
CA SER A 69 7.27 -1.65 20.53
C SER A 69 8.18 -1.37 21.73
N ALA A 70 8.89 -0.25 21.68
CA ALA A 70 9.17 0.52 22.86
C ALA A 70 7.93 1.36 23.15
N PHE A 71 7.32 1.14 24.32
CA PHE A 71 6.09 1.72 24.90
C PHE A 71 4.78 0.97 24.61
#